data_AF-A0A7C9FFY4-F1
#
_entry.id   AF-A0A7C9FFY4-F1
#
_cell.length_a   1.000
_cell.length_b   1.000
_cell.length_c   1.000
_cell.angle_alpha   90.00
_cell.angle_beta   90.00
_cell.angle_gamma   90.00
#
_symmetry.space_group_name_H-M   'P 1'
#
loop_
_entity.id
_entity.type
_entity.pdbx_description
1 polymer ?
#
loop_
_entity_poly.entity_id
_entity_poly.type
_entity_poly.pdbx_seq_one_letter_code
_entity_poly.pdbx_strand_id
1 'polypeptide(L)' 'MSTSLLIVDGNAATARTAGQVMMISADEAGDARVCFVGLWYCDLLVRTESGWRIRSCLQERSWMHDAPPVAAL' A
#
# COMPACT_ATOMS: atom_id res chain seq x y z
N MET A 1 1.07 -12.23 6.20
CA MET A 1 1.25 -12.92 4.91
C MET A 1 0.64 -12.03 3.84
N SER A 2 1.32 -11.82 2.71
CA SER A 2 0.80 -11.03 1.59
C SER A 2 0.62 -11.95 0.37
N THR A 3 -0.38 -11.66 -0.44
CA THR A 3 -0.68 -12.38 -1.68
C THR A 3 -0.77 -11.38 -2.82
N SER A 4 -0.16 -11.72 -3.96
CA SER A 4 -0.14 -10.90 -5.17
C SER A 4 -0.75 -11.67 -6.33
N LEU A 5 -1.66 -11.02 -7.06
CA LEU A 5 -2.09 -11.44 -8.39
C LEU A 5 -1.29 -10.64 -9.42
N LEU A 6 -0.65 -11.32 -10.37
CA LEU A 6 0.13 -10.71 -11.43
C LEU A 6 -0.42 -11.12 -12.79
N ILE A 7 -0.68 -10.16 -13.67
CA ILE A 7 -1.06 -10.40 -15.07
C ILE A 7 0.01 -9.76 -15.95
N VAL A 8 0.68 -10.56 -16.77
CA VAL A 8 1.78 -10.11 -17.64
C VAL A 8 1.32 -10.07 -19.08
N ASP A 9 1.57 -8.95 -19.75
CA ASP A 9 1.30 -8.71 -21.17
C ASP A 9 2.55 -8.12 -21.84
N GLY A 10 3.40 -9.00 -22.36
CA GLY A 10 4.68 -8.63 -22.99
C GLY A 10 5.59 -7.84 -22.05
N ASN A 11 5.81 -6.56 -22.39
CA ASN A 11 6.63 -5.63 -21.61
C ASN A 11 5.82 -4.81 -20.58
N ALA A 12 4.54 -5.09 -20.41
CA ALA A 12 3.68 -4.50 -19.39
C ALA A 12 3.16 -5.59 -18.45
N ALA A 13 2.84 -5.21 -17.20
CA ALA A 13 2.12 -6.08 -16.29
C ALA A 13 1.27 -5.25 -15.32
N THR A 14 0.21 -5.85 -14.79
CA THR A 14 -0.56 -5.31 -13.67
C THR A 14 -0.37 -6.23 -12.46
N ALA A 15 -0.27 -5.62 -11.27
CA ALA A 15 -0.19 -6.35 -10.02
C ALA A 15 -1.28 -5.85 -9.07
N ARG A 16 -1.93 -6.78 -8.37
CA ARG A 16 -2.76 -6.47 -7.20
C ARG A 16 -2.23 -7.22 -6.00
N THR A 17 -1.70 -6.49 -5.02
CA THR A 17 -1.04 -7.07 -3.84
C THR A 17 -1.75 -6.65 -2.57
N ALA A 18 -2.12 -7.64 -1.73
CA ALA A 18 -2.66 -7.37 -0.41
C ALA A 18 -1.57 -6.81 0.51
N GLY A 19 -1.77 -5.62 1.06
CA GLY A 19 -0.88 -4.96 2.00
C GLY A 19 -1.49 -4.90 3.40
N GLN A 20 -0.69 -5.23 4.42
CA GLN A 20 -0.99 -4.90 5.80
C GLN A 20 0.16 -4.05 6.33
N VAL A 21 -0.13 -2.79 6.63
CA VAL A 21 0.84 -1.79 7.06
C VAL A 21 0.56 -1.41 8.50
N MET A 22 1.61 -1.32 9.30
CA MET A 22 1.56 -0.79 10.66
C MET A 22 2.31 0.54 10.66
N MET A 23 1.65 1.59 11.13
CA MET A 23 2.24 2.92 11.25
C MET A 23 2.25 3.31 12.73
N ILE A 24 3.36 3.88 13.20
CA ILE A 24 3.45 4.43 14.55
C ILE A 24 3.17 5.92 14.46
N SER A 25 2.21 6.40 15.26
CA SER A 25 1.91 7.81 15.45
C SER A 25 1.91 8.14 16.94
N ALA A 26 2.18 9.39 17.30
CA ALA A 26 1.94 9.88 18.66
C ALA A 26 0.47 10.29 18.83
N ASP A 27 -0.12 10.03 19.99
CA ASP A 27 -1.39 10.64 20.38
C ASP A 27 -1.19 12.05 20.95
N GLU A 28 -2.29 12.72 21.35
CA GLU A 28 -2.27 14.08 21.90
C GLU A 28 -1.39 14.22 23.16
N ALA A 29 -1.17 13.12 23.90
CA ALA A 29 -0.29 13.12 25.08
C ALA A 29 1.18 12.84 24.72
N GLY A 30 1.48 12.55 23.45
CA GLY A 30 2.82 12.18 22.97
C GLY A 30 3.12 10.68 23.07
N ASP A 31 2.16 9.85 23.48
CA ASP A 31 2.36 8.42 23.62
C ASP A 31 2.28 7.71 22.27
N ALA A 32 3.13 6.70 22.06
CA ALA A 32 3.16 5.95 20.82
C ALA A 32 1.93 5.05 20.67
N ARG A 33 1.26 5.14 19.52
CA ARG A 33 0.13 4.30 19.11
C ARG A 33 0.43 3.67 17.75
N VAL A 34 -0.05 2.45 17.56
CA VAL A 34 0.07 1.73 16.28
C VAL A 34 -1.26 1.78 15.57
N CYS A 35 -1.29 2.36 14.37
CA CYS A 35 -2.40 2.27 13.44
C CYS A 35 -2.16 1.10 12.48
N PHE A 36 -3.15 0.22 12.35
CA PHE A 36 -3.12 -0.88 11.40
C PHE A 36 -3.93 -0.53 10.17
N VAL A 37 -3.36 -0.71 8.99
CA VAL A 37 -4.02 -0.43 7.71
C VAL A 37 -3.97 -1.65 6.82
N GLY A 38 -5.14 -2.15 6.42
CA GLY A 38 -5.26 -3.08 5.31
C GLY A 38 -5.53 -2.32 4.02
N LEU A 39 -4.77 -2.61 2.98
CA LEU A 39 -4.90 -1.96 1.67
C LEU A 39 -4.55 -2.91 0.52
N TRP A 40 -4.84 -2.48 -0.69
CA TRP A 40 -4.34 -3.10 -1.92
C TRP A 40 -3.37 -2.16 -2.61
N TYR A 41 -2.20 -2.68 -2.99
CA TYR A 41 -1.36 -2.04 -3.98
C TYR A 41 -1.82 -2.48 -5.37
N CYS A 42 -2.23 -1.52 -6.18
CA CYS A 42 -2.62 -1.70 -7.57
C CYS A 42 -1.52 -1.09 -8.44
N ASP A 43 -0.57 -1.92 -8.88
CA ASP A 43 0.62 -1.48 -9.59
C ASP A 43 0.48 -1.66 -11.11
N LEU A 44 1.00 -0.68 -11.85
CA LEU A 44 1.35 -0.84 -13.26
C LEU A 44 2.86 -1.04 -13.36
N LEU A 45 3.28 -2.10 -14.03
CA LEU A 45 4.68 -2.48 -14.18
C LEU A 45 5.08 -2.39 -15.65
N VAL A 46 6.32 -1.99 -15.89
CA VAL A 46 6.94 -1.97 -17.23
C VAL A 46 8.29 -2.68 -17.21
N ARG A 47 8.55 -3.49 -18.22
CA ARG A 47 9.83 -4.17 -18.42
C ARG A 47 10.77 -3.24 -19.17
N THR A 48 11.94 -2.99 -18.60
CA THR A 48 13.05 -2.30 -19.26
C THR A 48 14.18 -3.28 -19.53
N GLU A 49 15.22 -2.84 -20.25
CA GLU A 49 16.45 -3.61 -20.43
C GLU A 49 17.10 -4.00 -19.09
N SER A 50 16.90 -3.19 -18.05
CA SER A 50 17.37 -3.42 -16.68
C SER A 50 16.35 -4.13 -15.78
N GLY A 51 15.32 -4.76 -16.36
CA GLY A 51 14.27 -5.51 -15.66
C GLY A 51 12.99 -4.71 -15.40
N TRP A 52 12.11 -5.27 -14.57
CA TRP A 52 10.80 -4.67 -14.28
C TRP A 52 10.91 -3.43 -13.39
N ARG A 53 10.05 -2.43 -13.63
CA ARG A 53 9.93 -1.20 -12.84
C ARG A 53 8.45 -0.91 -12.56
N ILE A 54 8.17 -0.34 -11.39
CA ILE A 54 6.86 0.19 -11.06
C ILE A 54 6.69 1.51 -11.81
N ARG A 55 5.75 1.56 -12.75
CA ARG A 55 5.37 2.77 -13.47
C ARG A 55 4.44 3.65 -12.63
N SER A 56 3.50 3.02 -11.92
CA SER A 56 2.61 3.69 -10.97
C SER A 56 2.18 2.72 -9.88
N CYS A 57 1.98 3.26 -8.67
CA CYS A 57 1.49 2.52 -7.51
C CYS A 57 0.27 3.27 -6.96
N LEU A 58 -0.92 2.69 -7.12
CA LEU A 58 -2.13 3.18 -6.48
C LEU A 58 -2.38 2.38 -5.20
N GLN A 59 -2.66 3.08 -4.10
CA GLN A 59 -3.04 2.45 -2.84
C GLN A 59 -4.55 2.55 -2.65
N GLU A 60 -5.24 1.41 -2.67
CA GLU A 60 -6.66 1.31 -2.35
C GLU A 60 -6.81 0.87 -0.90
N ARG A 61 -7.19 1.80 -0.02
CA ARG A 61 -7.42 1.49 1.40
C ARG A 61 -8.67 0.61 1.55
N SER A 62 -8.53 -0.48 2.30
CA SER A 62 -9.62 -1.42 2.60
C SER A 62 -10.17 -1.20 4.02
N TRP A 63 -9.31 -1.21 5.04
CA TRP A 63 -9.71 -1.01 6.44
C TRP A 63 -8.61 -0.31 7.24
N MET A 64 -9.00 0.28 8.38
CA MET A 64 -8.07 0.79 9.39
C MET A 64 -8.53 0.39 10.79
N HIS A 65 -7.57 0.20 11.69
CA HIS A 65 -7.79 0.04 13.12
C HIS A 65 -6.85 0.97 13.88
N ASP A 66 -7.36 1.61 14.94
CA ASP A 66 -6.66 2.62 15.72
C ASP A 66 -6.12 3.80 14.87
N ALA A 67 -6.92 4.23 13.89
CA ALA A 67 -6.61 5.40 13.10
C ALA A 67 -6.60 6.66 13.96
N PRO A 68 -5.64 7.58 13.77
CA PRO A 68 -5.62 8.84 14.49
C PRO A 68 -6.85 9.69 14.15
N PRO A 69 -7.27 10.61 15.04
CA PRO A 69 -8.33 11.57 14.73
C PRO A 69 -7.98 12.32 13.44
N VAL A 70 -8.96 12.46 12.54
CA VAL A 70 -8.80 13.41 11.43
C VAL A 70 -8.91 14.82 12.00
N ALA A 71 -7.86 15.62 11.86
CA ALA A 71 -7.96 17.04 12.19
C ALA A 71 -9.04 17.65 11.28
N ALA A 72 -10.09 18.21 11.88
CA ALA A 72 -11.06 19.00 11.13
C ALA A 72 -10.33 20.25 10.60
N LEU A 73 -10.45 20.48 9.28
CA LEU A 73 -9.97 21.69 8.61
C LEU A 73 -10.84 22.90 8.97
#